data_AF-A0A8B6ZGF6-F1
#
_entry.id   AF-A0A8B6ZGF6-F1
#
_cell.length_a   1.000
_cell.length_b   1.000
_cell.length_c   1.000
_cell.angle_alpha   90.00
_cell.angle_beta   90.00
_cell.angle_gamma   90.00
#
_symmetry.space_group_name_H-M   'P 1'
#
loop_
_entity.id
_entity.type
_entity.pdbx_description
1 polymer ?
#
loop_
_entity_poly.entity_id
_entity_poly.type
_entity_poly.pdbx_seq_one_letter_code
_entity_poly.pdbx_strand_id
1 'polypeptide(L)'
;MAPAYYCPLCRQTFFCGRGHVYSRKHQRQLKAALERLLPQVEAARKAVRAAQVERYVPEHDRRCWCLCCGCEVRKHLSHGNLTVLHGGLLEHLASPEHKKATNRFWWENKAEVQMKDKFLISPQDYARFKKSMLRGLDSYEEKEDEVIKEMAAQIREVEHSRQEMVRSVLEVGFLWRIQSSIQIHWSLAHPDTGLVSEEHGQGWEKGREEFTRQVSSSSQQPSDLDLPPAPKLDWMETGQPLTFIDYQV
;
A
#
# COMPACT_ATOMS: atom_id res chain seq x y z
N MET A 1 -11.82 47.51 38.21
CA MET A 1 -12.26 47.18 36.82
C MET A 1 -11.95 45.72 36.56
N ALA A 2 -12.88 44.95 35.98
CA ALA A 2 -12.57 43.58 35.58
C ALA A 2 -11.52 43.60 34.45
N PRO A 3 -10.52 42.70 34.47
CA PRO A 3 -9.51 42.65 33.41
C PRO A 3 -10.16 42.28 32.06
N ALA A 4 -9.62 42.84 30.98
CA ALA A 4 -10.01 42.47 29.63
C ALA A 4 -9.74 40.98 29.40
N TYR A 5 -10.71 40.26 28.82
CA TYR A 5 -10.63 38.83 28.57
C TYR A 5 -10.88 38.53 27.09
N TYR A 6 -9.91 37.90 26.43
CA TYR A 6 -10.09 37.41 25.06
C TYR A 6 -10.69 35.99 25.07
N CYS A 7 -11.81 35.81 24.37
CA CYS A 7 -12.43 34.49 24.20
C CYS A 7 -12.00 33.87 22.86
N PRO A 8 -11.31 32.71 22.85
CA PRO A 8 -10.89 32.07 21.60
C PRO A 8 -12.06 31.54 20.76
N LEU A 9 -13.19 31.16 21.40
CA LEU A 9 -14.39 30.71 20.70
C LEU A 9 -15.13 31.87 20.00
N CYS A 10 -15.27 33.00 20.70
CA CYS A 10 -15.96 34.18 20.17
C CYS A 10 -15.05 35.07 19.31
N ARG A 11 -13.73 34.86 19.37
CA ARG A 11 -12.69 35.67 18.73
C ARG A 11 -12.84 37.17 19.02
N GLN A 12 -13.22 37.49 20.26
CA GLN A 12 -13.55 38.83 20.72
C GLN A 12 -12.99 39.04 22.13
N THR A 13 -12.57 40.28 22.39
CA THR A 13 -12.16 40.73 23.72
C THR A 13 -13.35 41.34 24.45
N PHE A 14 -13.58 40.91 25.69
CA PHE A 14 -14.65 41.37 26.56
C PHE A 14 -14.05 42.11 27.76
N PHE A 15 -14.53 43.32 28.01
CA PHE A 15 -14.05 44.18 29.12
C PHE A 15 -14.83 43.98 30.43
N CYS A 16 -15.92 43.22 30.40
CA CYS A 16 -16.74 42.88 31.57
C CYS A 16 -16.33 41.54 32.23
N GLY A 17 -15.13 41.05 31.95
CA GLY A 17 -14.64 39.76 32.44
C GLY A 17 -15.31 38.55 31.76
N ARG A 18 -15.43 37.43 32.48
CA ARG A 18 -15.88 36.13 31.92
C ARG A 18 -17.40 35.96 31.81
N GLY A 19 -18.22 36.98 32.10
CA GLY A 19 -19.68 36.86 32.06
C GLY A 19 -20.25 36.45 30.69
N HIS A 20 -19.56 36.78 29.59
CA HIS A 20 -20.02 36.49 28.23
C HIS A 20 -20.20 34.98 27.93
N VAL A 21 -19.56 34.08 28.69
CA VAL A 21 -19.69 32.62 28.48
C VAL A 21 -21.12 32.13 28.67
N TYR A 22 -21.95 32.87 29.42
CA TYR A 22 -23.38 32.57 29.61
C TYR A 22 -24.26 33.14 28.49
N SER A 23 -23.71 33.92 27.56
CA SER A 23 -24.49 34.54 26.48
C SER A 23 -24.98 33.51 25.46
N ARG A 24 -26.17 33.74 24.88
CA ARG A 24 -26.70 32.92 23.78
C ARG A 24 -25.81 32.90 22.55
N LYS A 25 -25.01 33.94 22.31
CA LYS A 25 -24.05 34.01 21.20
C LYS A 25 -22.90 33.02 21.43
N HIS A 26 -22.28 33.08 22.62
CA HIS A 26 -21.21 32.16 22.99
C HIS A 26 -21.69 30.70 22.96
N GLN A 27 -22.83 30.40 23.59
CA GLN A 27 -23.35 29.04 23.66
C GLN A 27 -23.66 28.45 22.27
N ARG A 28 -24.20 29.24 21.34
CA ARG A 28 -24.39 28.80 19.94
C ARG A 28 -23.07 28.51 19.23
N GLN A 29 -22.06 29.38 19.41
CA GLN A 29 -20.74 29.18 18.80
C GLN A 29 -20.03 27.94 19.38
N LEU A 30 -20.12 27.74 20.69
CA LEU A 30 -19.59 26.55 21.37
C LEU A 30 -20.24 25.28 20.85
N LYS A 31 -21.57 25.24 20.77
CA LYS A 31 -22.32 24.10 20.22
C LYS A 31 -21.88 23.79 18.78
N ALA A 32 -21.84 24.79 17.91
CA ALA A 32 -21.41 24.61 16.53
C ALA A 32 -19.95 24.11 16.42
N ALA A 33 -19.06 24.59 17.28
CA ALA A 33 -17.66 24.12 17.30
C ALA A 33 -17.54 22.65 17.75
N LEU A 34 -18.31 22.25 18.77
CA LEU A 34 -18.36 20.87 19.24
C LEU A 34 -18.99 19.93 18.19
N GLU A 35 -20.07 20.36 17.53
CA GLU A 35 -20.71 19.61 16.45
C GLU A 35 -19.80 19.39 15.24
N ARG A 36 -18.88 20.32 14.97
CA ARG A 36 -17.85 20.14 13.91
C ARG A 36 -16.78 19.13 14.28
N LEU A 37 -16.42 19.03 15.56
CA LEU A 37 -15.41 18.08 16.05
C LEU A 37 -15.99 16.66 16.21
N LEU A 38 -17.28 16.55 16.52
CA LEU A 38 -17.94 15.29 16.84
C LEU A 38 -17.78 14.20 15.76
N PRO A 39 -17.95 14.46 14.45
CA PRO A 39 -17.77 13.42 13.42
C PRO A 39 -16.36 12.83 13.40
N GLN A 40 -15.34 13.63 13.71
CA GLN A 40 -13.95 13.14 13.78
C GLN A 40 -13.75 12.19 14.96
N VAL A 41 -14.33 12.53 16.10
CA VAL A 41 -14.28 11.69 17.30
C VAL A 41 -15.09 10.41 17.12
N GLU A 42 -16.26 10.48 16.49
CA GLU A 42 -17.09 9.32 16.19
C GLU A 42 -16.43 8.37 15.18
N ALA A 43 -15.79 8.92 14.14
CA ALA A 43 -15.00 8.12 13.20
C ALA A 43 -13.86 7.38 13.92
N ALA A 44 -13.13 8.08 14.79
CA ALA A 44 -12.10 7.45 15.62
C ALA A 44 -12.67 6.37 16.56
N ARG A 45 -13.81 6.61 17.21
CA ARG A 45 -14.47 5.61 18.06
C ARG A 45 -14.86 4.34 17.31
N LYS A 46 -15.27 4.44 16.04
CA LYS A 46 -15.57 3.26 15.21
C LYS A 46 -14.32 2.38 15.03
N ALA A 47 -13.14 2.99 14.92
CA ALA A 47 -11.87 2.27 14.79
C ALA A 47 -11.46 1.50 16.06
N VAL A 48 -12.08 1.75 17.23
CA VAL A 48 -11.81 0.98 18.47
C VAL A 48 -12.09 -0.51 18.30
N ARG A 49 -13.14 -0.87 17.53
CA ARG A 49 -13.56 -2.26 17.34
C ARG A 49 -12.80 -2.95 16.20
N ALA A 50 -12.47 -2.18 15.17
CA ALA A 50 -11.84 -2.63 13.95
C ALA A 50 -10.85 -1.55 13.49
N ALA A 51 -9.63 -1.63 14.01
CA ALA A 51 -8.51 -0.83 13.55
C ALA A 51 -8.19 -1.20 12.10
N GLN A 52 -8.01 -0.18 11.26
CA GLN A 52 -7.65 -0.34 9.86
C GLN A 52 -6.16 -0.02 9.73
N VAL A 53 -5.43 -0.96 9.13
CA VAL A 53 -4.01 -0.82 8.82
C VAL A 53 -3.87 -0.75 7.31
N GLU A 54 -3.15 0.24 6.84
CA GLU A 54 -2.89 0.48 5.42
C GLU A 54 -1.41 0.74 5.20
N ARG A 55 -0.96 0.56 3.96
CA ARG A 55 0.35 1.05 3.53
C ARG A 55 0.38 2.57 3.63
N TYR A 56 1.45 3.12 4.17
CA TYR A 56 1.62 4.56 4.34
C TYR A 56 1.56 5.28 2.98
N VAL A 57 0.80 6.36 2.96
CA VAL A 57 0.79 7.39 1.91
C VAL A 57 0.87 8.77 2.55
N PRO A 58 1.39 9.80 1.85
CA PRO A 58 1.52 11.16 2.41
C PRO A 58 0.20 11.76 2.96
N GLU A 59 -0.95 11.33 2.44
CA GLU A 59 -2.27 11.74 2.94
C GLU A 59 -2.55 11.32 4.39
N HIS A 60 -1.81 10.34 4.91
CA HIS A 60 -1.95 9.86 6.29
C HIS A 60 -1.34 10.82 7.33
N ASP A 61 -0.49 11.76 6.92
CA ASP A 61 0.09 12.78 7.81
C ASP A 61 -0.87 13.92 8.15
N ARG A 62 -2.13 13.80 7.72
CA ARG A 62 -3.21 14.74 8.06
C ARG A 62 -3.32 14.94 9.56
N ARG A 63 -3.56 16.19 9.93
CA ARG A 63 -3.73 16.62 11.31
C ARG A 63 -5.11 17.23 11.52
N CYS A 64 -5.59 17.16 12.75
CA CYS A 64 -6.83 17.79 13.18
C CYS A 64 -6.60 18.63 14.43
N TRP A 65 -7.35 19.72 14.54
CA TRP A 65 -7.30 20.60 15.69
C TRP A 65 -8.16 20.07 16.83
N CYS A 66 -7.58 19.84 18.01
CA CYS A 66 -8.33 19.51 19.22
C CYS A 66 -8.80 20.81 19.90
N LEU A 67 -10.11 21.03 19.93
CA LEU A 67 -10.70 22.22 20.56
C LEU A 67 -10.46 22.26 22.07
N CYS A 68 -10.50 21.11 22.74
CA CYS A 68 -10.31 21.00 24.20
C CYS A 68 -8.90 21.38 24.63
N CYS A 69 -7.91 20.93 23.85
CA CYS A 69 -6.49 21.14 24.14
C CYS A 69 -5.94 22.42 23.52
N GLY A 70 -6.57 22.94 22.46
CA GLY A 70 -6.05 24.08 21.72
C GLY A 70 -4.73 23.74 21.01
N CYS A 71 -4.60 22.52 20.50
CA CYS A 71 -3.41 22.05 19.80
C CYS A 71 -3.75 21.22 18.57
N GLU A 72 -2.75 21.07 17.70
CA GLU A 72 -2.81 20.21 16.54
C GLU A 72 -2.45 18.76 16.92
N VAL A 73 -3.23 17.81 16.42
CA VAL A 73 -3.14 16.39 16.74
C VAL A 73 -3.04 15.58 15.45
N ARG A 74 -2.19 14.56 15.42
CA ARG A 74 -2.10 13.62 14.29
C ARG A 74 -3.41 12.84 14.18
N LYS A 75 -3.97 12.73 12.96
CA LYS A 75 -5.19 11.96 12.76
C LYS A 75 -4.91 10.46 12.79
N HIS A 76 -3.88 10.03 12.06
CA HIS A 76 -3.47 8.63 11.93
C HIS A 76 -2.17 8.38 12.71
N LEU A 77 -1.84 7.11 12.95
CA LEU A 77 -0.57 6.70 13.56
C LEU A 77 0.26 5.97 12.51
N SER A 78 1.30 6.63 12.01
CA SER A 78 2.16 6.09 10.96
C SER A 78 3.53 5.70 11.52
N HIS A 79 4.04 4.54 11.09
CA HIS A 79 5.38 4.07 11.44
C HIS A 79 5.96 3.25 10.29
N GLY A 80 7.11 3.68 9.76
CA GLY A 80 7.71 3.08 8.57
C GLY A 80 6.78 3.19 7.36
N ASN A 81 6.54 2.06 6.70
CA ASN A 81 5.66 1.93 5.54
C ASN A 81 4.19 1.63 5.91
N LEU A 82 3.80 1.69 7.18
CA LEU A 82 2.45 1.35 7.65
C LEU A 82 1.78 2.52 8.36
N THR A 83 0.46 2.56 8.27
CA THR A 83 -0.40 3.52 8.97
C THR A 83 -1.60 2.82 9.59
N VAL A 84 -1.83 3.09 10.87
CA VAL A 84 -3.07 2.75 11.58
C VAL A 84 -4.04 3.93 11.51
N LEU A 85 -5.18 3.74 10.86
CA LEU A 85 -6.14 4.83 10.69
C LEU A 85 -6.76 5.24 12.03
N HIS A 86 -6.91 6.56 12.23
CA HIS A 86 -7.43 7.17 13.45
C HIS A 86 -6.61 6.92 14.73
N GLY A 87 -5.47 6.21 14.64
CA GLY A 87 -4.67 5.83 15.81
C GLY A 87 -4.14 7.03 16.60
N GLY A 88 -3.60 8.04 15.91
CA GLY A 88 -3.09 9.25 16.55
C GLY A 88 -4.16 10.04 17.30
N LEU A 89 -5.37 10.15 16.72
CA LEU A 89 -6.49 10.82 17.39
C LEU A 89 -6.98 10.02 18.59
N LEU A 90 -7.08 8.69 18.48
CA LEU A 90 -7.47 7.83 19.60
C LEU A 90 -6.49 7.89 20.77
N GLU A 91 -5.19 7.86 20.47
CA GLU A 91 -4.14 8.01 21.47
C GLU A 91 -4.27 9.33 22.22
N HIS A 92 -4.44 10.44 21.49
CA HIS A 92 -4.66 11.75 22.09
C HIS A 92 -5.92 11.79 22.97
N LEU A 93 -7.06 11.31 22.47
CA LEU A 93 -8.34 11.35 23.19
C LEU A 93 -8.37 10.45 24.43
N ALA A 94 -7.51 9.43 24.48
CA ALA A 94 -7.34 8.55 25.63
C ALA A 94 -6.33 9.08 26.66
N SER A 95 -5.57 10.13 26.31
CA SER A 95 -4.52 10.67 27.18
C SER A 95 -5.09 11.34 28.45
N PRO A 96 -4.39 11.23 29.60
CA PRO A 96 -4.78 11.93 30.81
C PRO A 96 -4.70 13.46 30.64
N GLU A 97 -3.80 13.95 29.79
CA GLU A 97 -3.66 15.37 29.43
C GLU A 97 -4.94 15.88 28.75
N HIS A 98 -5.46 15.15 27.76
CA HIS A 98 -6.72 15.49 27.10
C HIS A 98 -7.91 15.43 28.06
N LYS A 99 -7.98 14.43 28.95
CA LYS A 99 -9.03 14.35 29.96
C LYS A 99 -9.03 15.59 30.86
N LYS A 100 -7.86 16.03 31.34
CA LYS A 100 -7.70 17.26 32.13
C LYS A 100 -8.10 18.50 31.32
N ALA A 101 -7.62 18.62 30.08
CA ALA A 101 -7.93 19.74 29.20
C ALA A 101 -9.44 19.82 28.88
N THR A 102 -10.08 18.70 28.61
CA THR A 102 -11.53 18.60 28.37
C THR A 102 -12.32 19.02 29.61
N ASN A 103 -11.92 18.55 30.80
CA ASN A 103 -12.56 18.98 32.05
C ASN A 103 -12.48 20.51 32.25
N ARG A 104 -11.29 21.09 32.03
CA ARG A 104 -11.06 22.53 32.10
C ARG A 104 -11.90 23.27 31.06
N PHE A 105 -11.85 22.85 29.80
CA PHE A 105 -12.59 23.46 28.70
C PHE A 105 -14.10 23.49 28.96
N TRP A 106 -14.67 22.39 29.46
CA TRP A 106 -16.10 22.30 29.80
C TRP A 106 -16.48 23.31 30.89
N TRP A 107 -15.65 23.42 31.93
CA TRP A 107 -15.90 24.33 33.03
C TRP A 107 -15.74 25.80 32.62
N GLU A 108 -14.74 26.13 31.81
CA GLU A 108 -14.47 27.49 31.34
C GLU A 108 -15.56 28.01 30.40
N ASN A 109 -16.06 27.16 29.50
CA ASN A 109 -17.02 27.56 28.47
C ASN A 109 -18.48 27.26 28.84
N LYS A 110 -18.72 26.71 30.04
CA LYS A 110 -20.07 26.31 30.51
C LYS A 110 -20.77 25.42 29.48
N ALA A 111 -20.01 24.45 28.95
CA ALA A 111 -20.50 23.52 27.94
C ALA A 111 -21.52 22.54 28.52
N GLU A 112 -22.40 22.03 27.66
CA GLU A 112 -23.42 21.06 28.02
C GLU A 112 -22.80 19.76 28.54
N VAL A 113 -23.22 19.33 29.73
CA VAL A 113 -22.62 18.19 30.44
C VAL A 113 -22.85 16.87 29.69
N GLN A 114 -24.03 16.68 29.10
CA GLN A 114 -24.39 15.46 28.36
C GLN A 114 -23.50 15.18 27.16
N MET A 115 -22.86 16.22 26.60
CA MET A 115 -21.99 16.08 25.44
C MET A 115 -20.57 15.69 25.81
N LYS A 116 -20.17 15.83 27.08
CA LYS A 116 -18.77 15.68 27.51
C LYS A 116 -18.19 14.30 27.23
N ASP A 117 -18.93 13.25 27.58
CA ASP A 117 -18.44 11.87 27.46
C ASP A 117 -18.20 11.47 26.00
N LYS A 118 -18.88 12.14 25.05
CA LYS A 118 -18.66 11.95 23.61
C LYS A 118 -17.27 12.41 23.15
N PHE A 119 -16.53 13.19 23.94
CA PHE A 119 -15.18 13.66 23.63
C PHE A 119 -14.07 12.96 24.44
N LEU A 120 -14.41 11.96 25.25
CA LEU A 120 -13.46 11.18 26.06
C LEU A 120 -13.42 9.71 25.63
N ILE A 121 -12.22 9.16 25.44
CA ILE A 121 -12.03 7.72 25.24
C ILE A 121 -11.69 7.09 26.59
N SER A 122 -12.43 6.05 26.97
CA SER A 122 -12.14 5.35 28.22
C SER A 122 -10.83 4.56 28.11
N PRO A 123 -10.07 4.35 29.20
CA PRO A 123 -8.89 3.49 29.18
C PRO A 123 -9.19 2.08 28.67
N GLN A 124 -10.40 1.59 28.94
CA GLN A 124 -10.88 0.28 28.50
C GLN A 124 -11.07 0.23 26.97
N ASP A 125 -11.68 1.27 26.39
CA ASP A 125 -11.83 1.36 24.94
C ASP A 125 -10.48 1.55 24.25
N TYR A 126 -9.55 2.30 24.85
CA TYR A 126 -8.20 2.42 24.31
C TYR A 126 -7.44 1.10 24.37
N ALA A 127 -7.60 0.31 25.44
CA ALA A 127 -7.05 -1.03 25.52
C ALA A 127 -7.65 -1.99 24.48
N ARG A 128 -8.97 -1.90 24.22
CA ARG A 128 -9.63 -2.63 23.11
C ARG A 128 -9.07 -2.22 21.75
N PHE A 129 -8.89 -0.93 21.53
CA PHE A 129 -8.27 -0.41 20.31
C PHE A 129 -6.87 -0.98 20.12
N LYS A 130 -6.01 -0.97 21.15
CA LYS A 130 -4.66 -1.57 21.06
C LYS A 130 -4.70 -3.04 20.65
N LYS A 131 -5.62 -3.83 21.21
CA LYS A 131 -5.82 -5.24 20.79
C LYS A 131 -6.28 -5.35 19.35
N SER A 132 -7.23 -4.52 18.92
CA SER A 132 -7.68 -4.52 17.52
C SER A 132 -6.60 -4.05 16.56
N MET A 133 -5.73 -3.13 16.99
CA MET A 133 -4.60 -2.62 16.22
C MET A 133 -3.57 -3.72 15.98
N LEU A 134 -3.19 -4.46 17.02
CA LEU A 134 -2.27 -5.62 16.89
C LEU A 134 -2.84 -6.64 15.89
N ARG A 135 -4.09 -7.07 16.06
CA ARG A 135 -4.75 -7.96 15.11
C ARG A 135 -4.81 -7.39 13.68
N GLY A 136 -4.96 -6.07 13.55
CA GLY A 136 -4.97 -5.39 12.25
C GLY A 136 -3.59 -5.40 11.58
N LEU A 137 -2.52 -5.32 12.36
CA LEU A 137 -1.14 -5.45 11.87
C LEU A 137 -0.88 -6.90 11.43
N ASP A 138 -1.21 -7.88 12.28
CA ASP A 138 -1.04 -9.31 11.97
C ASP A 138 -1.80 -9.66 10.68
N SER A 139 -3.06 -9.22 10.55
CA SER A 139 -3.87 -9.46 9.35
C SER A 139 -3.36 -8.73 8.10
N TYR A 140 -2.64 -7.61 8.24
CA TYR A 140 -2.01 -6.94 7.11
C TYR A 140 -0.79 -7.73 6.64
N GLU A 141 0.06 -8.16 7.56
CA GLU A 141 1.25 -8.97 7.27
C GLU A 141 0.87 -10.29 6.57
N GLU A 142 -0.13 -11.01 7.09
CA GLU A 142 -0.65 -12.22 6.45
C GLU A 142 -1.11 -11.99 5.00
N LYS A 143 -1.78 -10.86 4.73
CA LYS A 143 -2.24 -10.52 3.37
C LYS A 143 -1.09 -10.23 2.42
N GLU A 144 -0.08 -9.49 2.87
CA GLU A 144 1.11 -9.20 2.06
C GLU A 144 1.89 -10.49 1.77
N ASP A 145 1.99 -11.40 2.75
CA ASP A 145 2.62 -12.71 2.58
C ASP A 145 1.91 -13.56 1.53
N GLU A 146 0.56 -13.58 1.55
CA GLU A 146 -0.21 -14.30 0.53
C GLU A 146 0.02 -13.71 -0.87
N VAL A 147 0.08 -12.38 -1.01
CA VAL A 147 0.41 -11.73 -2.29
C VAL A 147 1.81 -12.13 -2.76
N ILE A 148 2.80 -12.15 -1.86
CA ILE A 148 4.17 -12.59 -2.20
C ILE A 148 4.19 -14.06 -2.65
N LYS A 149 3.46 -14.94 -1.97
CA LYS A 149 3.35 -16.37 -2.35
C LYS A 149 2.70 -16.55 -3.71
N GLU A 150 1.64 -15.81 -4.00
CA GLU A 150 0.94 -15.85 -5.28
C GLU A 150 1.86 -15.37 -6.42
N MET A 151 2.54 -14.23 -6.23
CA MET A 151 3.52 -13.73 -7.20
C MET A 151 4.65 -14.75 -7.44
N ALA A 152 5.17 -15.38 -6.38
CA ALA A 152 6.20 -16.40 -6.52
C ALA A 152 5.68 -17.65 -7.26
N ALA A 153 4.42 -18.04 -7.09
CA ALA A 153 3.80 -19.13 -7.82
C ALA A 153 3.69 -18.83 -9.32
N GLN A 154 3.24 -17.62 -9.68
CA GLN A 154 3.18 -17.17 -11.07
C GLN A 154 4.56 -17.17 -11.73
N ILE A 155 5.60 -16.70 -11.02
CA ILE A 155 6.98 -16.74 -11.53
C ILE A 155 7.43 -18.19 -11.81
N ARG A 156 7.14 -19.13 -10.90
CA ARG A 156 7.48 -20.54 -11.08
C ARG A 156 6.75 -21.17 -12.27
N GLU A 157 5.47 -20.84 -12.46
CA GLU A 157 4.67 -21.34 -13.57
C GLU A 157 5.19 -20.82 -14.92
N VAL A 158 5.44 -19.51 -15.03
CA VAL A 158 6.02 -18.91 -16.25
C VAL A 158 7.38 -19.51 -16.57
N GLU A 159 8.24 -19.70 -15.57
CA GLU A 159 9.55 -20.31 -15.75
C GLU A 159 9.44 -21.78 -16.17
N HIS A 160 8.48 -22.53 -15.62
CA HIS A 160 8.20 -23.89 -16.03
C HIS A 160 7.79 -23.96 -17.51
N SER A 161 6.83 -23.13 -17.94
CA SER A 161 6.41 -23.07 -19.35
C SER A 161 7.55 -22.66 -20.28
N ARG A 162 8.41 -21.73 -19.85
CA ARG A 162 9.61 -21.36 -20.61
C ARG A 162 10.56 -22.54 -20.80
N GLN A 163 10.81 -23.31 -19.74
CA GLN A 163 11.65 -24.49 -19.80
C GLN A 163 11.07 -25.58 -20.69
N GLU A 164 9.76 -25.81 -20.65
CA GLU A 164 9.08 -26.75 -21.53
C GLU A 164 9.21 -26.36 -23.00
N MET A 165 8.98 -25.09 -23.34
CA MET A 165 9.17 -24.58 -24.70
C MET A 165 10.60 -24.81 -25.20
N VAL A 166 11.61 -24.47 -24.39
CA VAL A 166 13.02 -24.67 -24.74
C VAL A 166 13.32 -26.16 -24.96
N ARG A 167 12.80 -27.05 -24.10
CA ARG A 167 12.98 -28.50 -24.27
C ARG A 167 12.36 -28.99 -25.58
N SER A 168 11.12 -28.60 -25.89
CA SER A 168 10.47 -28.99 -27.15
C SER A 168 11.25 -28.54 -28.39
N VAL A 169 11.80 -27.31 -28.39
CA VAL A 169 12.65 -26.82 -29.50
C VAL A 169 13.92 -27.67 -29.65
N LEU A 170 14.57 -28.00 -28.53
CA LEU A 170 15.80 -28.81 -28.54
C LEU A 170 15.53 -30.25 -28.99
N GLU A 171 14.43 -30.87 -28.54
CA GLU A 171 14.03 -32.23 -28.92
C GLU A 171 13.72 -32.32 -30.42
N VAL A 172 12.95 -31.37 -30.97
CA VAL A 172 12.67 -31.30 -32.42
C VAL A 172 13.95 -31.06 -33.23
N GLY A 173 14.83 -30.16 -32.77
CA GLY A 173 16.12 -29.92 -33.41
C GLY A 173 17.05 -31.14 -33.39
N PHE A 174 16.99 -31.95 -32.34
CA PHE A 174 17.78 -33.16 -32.20
C PHE A 174 17.26 -34.30 -33.10
N LEU A 175 15.94 -34.51 -33.12
CA LEU A 175 15.30 -35.47 -34.03
C LEU A 175 15.60 -35.14 -35.50
N TRP A 176 15.50 -33.87 -35.88
CA TRP A 176 15.82 -33.43 -37.24
C TRP A 176 17.30 -33.64 -37.59
N ARG A 177 18.22 -33.40 -36.63
CA ARG A 177 19.66 -33.64 -36.83
C ARG A 177 19.98 -35.13 -37.02
N ILE A 178 19.32 -36.03 -36.27
CA ILE A 178 19.48 -37.48 -36.44
C ILE A 178 18.95 -37.93 -37.80
N GLN A 179 17.75 -37.47 -38.17
CA GLN A 179 17.13 -37.86 -39.43
C GLN A 179 17.94 -37.37 -40.64
N SER A 180 18.49 -36.15 -40.56
CA SER A 180 19.42 -35.62 -41.57
C SER A 180 20.73 -36.43 -41.64
N SER A 181 21.27 -36.84 -40.50
CA SER A 181 22.49 -37.68 -40.46
C SER A 181 22.27 -39.07 -41.08
N ILE A 182 21.11 -39.69 -40.83
CA ILE A 182 20.73 -40.97 -41.43
C ILE A 182 20.52 -40.83 -42.95
N GLN A 183 19.88 -39.75 -43.39
CA GLN A 183 19.69 -39.44 -44.82
C GLN A 183 21.04 -39.28 -45.56
N ILE A 184 22.00 -38.59 -44.94
CA ILE A 184 23.35 -38.38 -45.50
C ILE A 184 24.12 -39.71 -45.55
N HIS A 185 24.07 -40.51 -44.48
CA HIS A 185 24.76 -41.80 -44.42
C HIS A 185 24.20 -42.81 -45.43
N TRP A 186 22.88 -42.85 -45.62
CA TRP A 186 22.24 -43.69 -46.64
C TRP A 186 22.69 -43.32 -48.06
N SER A 187 22.80 -42.02 -48.35
CA SER A 187 23.23 -41.49 -49.65
C SER A 187 24.71 -41.81 -49.96
N LEU A 188 25.55 -41.96 -48.93
CA LEU A 188 26.97 -42.32 -49.07
C LEU A 188 27.20 -43.84 -49.22
N ALA A 189 26.31 -44.67 -48.67
CA ALA A 189 26.43 -46.12 -48.71
C ALA A 189 25.93 -46.75 -50.02
N HIS A 190 25.08 -46.04 -50.78
CA HIS A 190 24.46 -46.53 -52.02
C HIS A 190 24.61 -45.51 -53.17
N PRO A 191 25.80 -45.41 -53.78
CA PRO A 191 26.06 -44.43 -54.85
C PRO A 191 25.38 -44.75 -56.19
N ASP A 192 24.97 -46.01 -56.43
CA ASP A 192 24.55 -46.48 -57.77
C ASP A 192 23.04 -46.70 -57.95
N THR A 193 22.19 -46.33 -56.99
CA THR A 193 20.75 -46.16 -57.27
C THR A 193 20.51 -44.77 -57.83
N GLY A 194 20.66 -44.64 -59.15
CA GLY A 194 20.21 -43.49 -59.90
C GLY A 194 18.69 -43.31 -59.78
N LEU A 195 18.27 -42.44 -58.87
CA LEU A 195 17.06 -41.65 -59.06
C LEU A 195 17.50 -40.19 -59.08
N VAL A 196 17.58 -39.64 -60.28
CA VAL A 196 17.68 -38.19 -60.47
C VAL A 196 16.38 -37.58 -59.93
N SER A 197 16.51 -36.84 -58.84
CA SER A 197 15.63 -35.70 -58.59
C SER A 197 16.55 -34.52 -58.27
N GLU A 198 17.07 -33.91 -59.35
CA GLU A 198 17.24 -32.47 -59.39
C GLU A 198 15.90 -31.85 -58.98
N GLU A 199 15.81 -31.34 -57.76
CA GLU A 199 15.10 -30.16 -57.30
C GLU A 199 15.16 -30.25 -55.77
N HIS A 200 16.11 -29.58 -55.11
CA HIS A 200 16.01 -29.10 -53.71
C HIS A 200 17.33 -28.43 -53.25
N GLY A 201 17.86 -27.51 -54.08
CA GLY A 201 18.94 -26.61 -53.67
C GLY A 201 18.46 -25.29 -53.05
N GLN A 202 17.14 -25.05 -52.97
CA GLN A 202 16.56 -23.75 -52.57
C GLN A 202 15.59 -23.82 -51.38
N GLY A 203 15.45 -24.98 -50.72
CA GLY A 203 14.54 -25.14 -49.57
C GLY A 203 15.14 -24.75 -48.22
N TRP A 204 16.47 -24.75 -48.11
CA TRP A 204 17.19 -24.59 -46.83
C TRP A 204 17.23 -23.13 -46.34
N GLU A 205 17.24 -22.15 -47.24
CA GLU A 205 17.08 -20.73 -46.88
C GLU A 205 15.61 -20.36 -46.63
N LYS A 206 14.68 -20.90 -47.43
CA LYS A 206 13.25 -20.63 -47.29
C LYS A 206 12.65 -21.22 -46.01
N GLY A 207 13.03 -22.46 -45.65
CA GLY A 207 12.59 -23.09 -44.40
C GLY A 207 13.21 -22.45 -43.14
N ARG A 208 14.43 -21.89 -43.24
CA ARG A 208 15.04 -21.10 -42.18
C ARG A 208 14.34 -19.75 -42.01
N GLU A 209 14.02 -19.05 -43.11
CA GLU A 209 13.24 -17.80 -43.05
C GLU A 209 11.81 -18.02 -42.56
N GLU A 210 11.16 -19.12 -42.92
CA GLU A 210 9.78 -19.44 -42.53
C GLU A 210 9.69 -19.85 -41.06
N PHE A 211 10.67 -20.62 -40.55
CA PHE A 211 10.82 -20.92 -39.12
C PHE A 211 11.16 -19.66 -38.30
N THR A 212 12.03 -18.78 -38.82
CA THR A 212 12.34 -17.51 -38.15
C THR A 212 11.15 -16.55 -38.17
N ARG A 213 10.36 -16.51 -39.26
CA ARG A 213 9.09 -15.75 -39.35
C ARG A 213 8.01 -16.33 -38.42
N GLN A 214 7.91 -17.64 -38.23
CA GLN A 214 6.96 -18.24 -37.28
C GLN A 214 7.32 -17.95 -35.82
N VAL A 215 8.62 -17.96 -35.48
CA VAL A 215 9.10 -17.56 -34.15
C VAL A 215 8.92 -16.05 -33.93
N SER A 216 9.07 -15.21 -34.96
CA SER A 216 8.78 -13.77 -34.90
C SER A 216 7.29 -13.44 -34.90
N SER A 217 6.43 -14.20 -35.59
CA SER A 217 4.96 -14.02 -35.60
C SER A 217 4.29 -14.52 -34.33
N SER A 218 4.86 -15.52 -33.65
CA SER A 218 4.44 -15.93 -32.30
C SER A 218 4.94 -14.98 -31.20
N SER A 219 5.68 -13.93 -31.58
CA SER A 219 6.05 -12.79 -30.74
C SER A 219 5.06 -11.62 -30.89
N GLN A 220 3.82 -11.89 -31.33
CA GLN A 220 2.71 -10.98 -31.07
C GLN A 220 2.45 -10.97 -29.57
N GLN A 221 3.00 -9.95 -28.90
CA GLN A 221 2.55 -9.51 -27.59
C GLN A 221 1.01 -9.54 -27.56
N PRO A 222 0.39 -10.16 -26.55
CA PRO A 222 -1.00 -9.89 -26.24
C PRO A 222 -1.14 -8.38 -26.07
N SER A 223 -1.89 -7.76 -26.97
CA SER A 223 -2.27 -6.35 -26.86
C SER A 223 -3.13 -6.19 -25.61
N ASP A 224 -2.70 -5.28 -24.74
CA ASP A 224 -3.49 -4.55 -23.75
C ASP A 224 -4.57 -5.36 -23.02
N LEU A 225 -4.16 -6.13 -22.02
CA LEU A 225 -4.98 -6.27 -20.81
C LEU A 225 -4.54 -5.17 -19.85
N ASP A 226 -5.47 -4.27 -19.52
CA ASP A 226 -5.35 -3.21 -18.51
C ASP A 226 -4.96 -3.81 -17.15
N LEU A 227 -3.67 -4.04 -16.95
CA LEU A 227 -3.08 -4.27 -15.65
C LEU A 227 -2.92 -2.90 -14.97
N PRO A 228 -3.30 -2.75 -13.69
CA PRO A 228 -2.96 -1.55 -12.94
C PRO A 228 -1.43 -1.38 -12.98
N PRO A 229 -0.92 -0.15 -13.18
CA PRO A 229 0.52 0.08 -13.33
C PRO A 229 1.25 -0.49 -12.12
N ALA A 230 2.22 -1.36 -12.40
CA ALA A 230 3.10 -1.91 -11.39
C ALA A 230 3.69 -0.77 -10.55
N PRO A 231 3.74 -0.89 -9.21
CA PRO A 231 4.40 0.10 -8.38
C PRO A 231 5.84 0.28 -8.87
N LYS A 232 6.21 1.52 -9.20
CA LYS A 232 7.58 1.88 -9.57
C LYS A 232 8.50 1.55 -8.38
N LEU A 233 9.14 0.39 -8.45
CA LEU A 233 10.10 -0.10 -7.47
C LEU A 233 11.44 0.55 -7.80
N ASP A 234 11.71 1.63 -7.10
CA ASP A 234 12.86 2.53 -7.29
C ASP A 234 14.14 1.99 -6.64
N TRP A 235 14.54 0.75 -6.95
CA TRP A 235 15.76 0.14 -6.38
C TRP A 235 16.98 0.18 -7.30
N MET A 236 16.90 0.88 -8.45
CA MET A 236 18.06 1.09 -9.32
C MET A 236 18.37 2.57 -9.49
N GLU A 237 18.66 3.26 -8.39
CA GLU A 237 19.51 4.45 -8.46
C GLU A 237 20.33 4.61 -7.18
N THR A 238 21.50 3.97 -7.17
CA THR A 238 22.72 4.56 -6.62
C THR A 238 23.89 3.69 -7.09
N GLY A 239 24.67 4.23 -8.03
CA GLY A 239 25.95 3.67 -8.43
C GLY A 239 26.96 3.74 -7.30
N GLN A 240 26.91 2.79 -6.37
CA GLN A 240 28.01 2.50 -5.45
C GLN A 240 28.64 1.15 -5.81
N PRO A 241 29.93 1.10 -6.15
CA PRO A 241 30.60 -0.18 -6.38
C PRO A 241 30.67 -0.96 -5.06
N LEU A 242 30.12 -2.18 -5.08
CA LEU A 242 30.24 -3.15 -3.99
C LEU A 242 31.72 -3.51 -3.81
N THR A 243 32.37 -2.96 -2.79
CA THR A 243 33.70 -3.40 -2.37
C THR A 243 33.57 -4.73 -1.64
N PHE A 244 34.13 -5.78 -2.24
CA PHE A 244 34.25 -7.12 -1.70
C PHE A 244 35.08 -7.09 -0.41
N ILE A 245 34.57 -7.66 0.69
CA ILE A 245 35.31 -7.79 1.94
C ILE A 245 36.25 -9.00 1.78
N ASP A 246 37.55 -8.73 1.70
CA ASP A 246 38.59 -9.76 1.78
C ASP A 246 38.60 -10.38 3.19
N TYR A 247 38.52 -11.72 3.24
CA TYR A 247 38.89 -12.49 4.42
C TYR A 247 40.41 -12.65 4.43
N GLN A 248 41.08 -12.03 5.40
CA GLN A 248 42.49 -12.37 5.68
C GLN A 248 42.56 -13.61 6.57
N VAL A 249 43.47 -14.49 6.15
CA VAL A 249 43.91 -15.75 6.77
C VAL A 249 44.76 -15.48 8.00
#